data_AF-A0A914P460-F1
#
_entry.id   AF-A0A914P460-F1
#
_cell.length_a   1.000
_cell.length_b   1.000
_cell.length_c   1.000
_cell.angle_alpha   90.00
_cell.angle_beta   90.00
_cell.angle_gamma   90.00
#
_symmetry.space_group_name_H-M   'P 1'
#
loop_
_entity.id
_entity.type
_entity.pdbx_description
1 polymer ?
#
loop_
_entity_poly.entity_id
_entity_poly.type
_entity_poly.pdbx_seq_one_letter_code
_entity_poly.pdbx_strand_id
1 'polypeptide(L)'
;MSPYQIFKLNFNFIFYNLVIGTLYCAKSNYEFGISRIVRALEPCERKLGVDTWFYSKRCLTSMMENIAKCVIVIRDDVLIECLQFLEACEAHGHEIPTEANLFAVRPGEIVRMVSHEARLLRALLLQLMDY
;
A
#
# COMPACT_ATOMS: atom_id res chain seq x y z
N MET A 1 12.49 23.75 15.96
CA MET A 1 11.06 23.55 15.62
C MET A 1 10.47 22.60 16.67
N SER A 2 9.27 22.85 17.22
CA SER A 2 8.74 22.03 18.32
C SER A 2 8.32 20.63 17.84
N PRO A 3 8.37 19.58 18.69
CA PRO A 3 7.99 18.22 18.32
C PRO A 3 6.57 18.11 17.72
N TYR A 4 5.64 18.91 18.24
CA TYR A 4 4.26 18.99 17.74
C TYR A 4 4.16 19.49 16.28
N GLN A 5 5.01 20.43 15.87
CA GLN A 5 4.98 20.92 14.50
C GLN A 5 5.54 19.90 13.50
N ILE A 6 6.57 19.15 13.89
CA ILE A 6 7.15 18.06 13.08
C ILE A 6 6.12 16.94 12.89
N PHE A 7 5.43 16.53 13.97
CA PHE A 7 4.37 15.52 13.90
C PHE A 7 3.23 15.94 12.96
N LYS A 8 2.74 17.19 13.09
CA LYS A 8 1.66 17.73 12.26
C LYS A 8 2.07 17.82 10.78
N LEU A 9 3.31 18.23 10.49
CA LEU A 9 3.85 18.27 9.13
C LEU A 9 3.93 16.87 8.49
N ASN A 10 4.40 15.88 9.25
CA ASN A 10 4.50 14.50 8.77
C ASN A 10 3.13 13.88 8.50
N PHE A 11 2.15 14.09 9.38
CA PHE A 11 0.79 13.58 9.19
C PHE A 11 0.12 14.20 7.96
N ASN A 12 0.25 15.51 7.79
CA ASN A 12 -0.24 16.22 6.61
C ASN A 12 0.40 15.65 5.32
N PHE A 13 1.72 15.41 5.33
CA PHE A 13 2.41 14.84 4.18
C PHE A 13 1.86 13.46 3.79
N ILE A 14 1.64 12.55 4.74
CA ILE A 14 1.07 11.22 4.47
C ILE A 14 -0.34 11.38 3.89
N PHE A 15 -1.18 12.18 4.54
CA PHE A 15 -2.56 12.39 4.11
C PHE A 15 -2.64 12.92 2.69
N TYR A 16 -1.90 13.99 2.36
CA TYR A 16 -1.91 14.57 1.01
C TYR A 16 -1.42 13.58 -0.04
N ASN A 17 -0.32 12.85 0.22
CA ASN A 17 0.21 11.90 -0.74
C ASN A 17 -0.72 10.70 -0.94
N LEU A 18 -1.36 10.20 0.12
CA LEU A 18 -2.29 9.08 0.06
C LEU A 18 -3.60 9.46 -0.66
N VAL A 19 -4.15 10.65 -0.39
CA VAL A 19 -5.34 11.18 -1.07
C VAL A 19 -5.06 11.42 -2.56
N ILE A 20 -3.93 12.05 -2.89
CA ILE A 20 -3.55 12.25 -4.29
C ILE A 20 -3.30 10.91 -4.98
N GLY A 21 -2.57 10.00 -4.34
CA GLY A 21 -2.27 8.68 -4.88
C GLY A 21 -3.52 7.86 -5.20
N THR A 22 -4.45 7.79 -4.25
CA THR A 22 -5.75 7.10 -4.42
C THR A 22 -6.60 7.72 -5.54
N LEU A 23 -6.64 9.06 -5.64
CA LEU A 23 -7.37 9.75 -6.70
C LEU A 23 -6.82 9.42 -8.09
N TYR A 24 -5.49 9.40 -8.25
CA TYR A 24 -4.85 9.09 -9.54
C TYR A 24 -5.02 7.62 -9.94
N CYS A 25 -4.94 6.69 -8.96
CA CYS A 25 -5.26 5.28 -9.21
C CYS A 25 -6.71 5.11 -9.66
N ALA A 26 -7.66 5.85 -9.07
CA ALA A 26 -9.07 5.82 -9.48
C ALA A 26 -9.31 6.37 -10.90
N LYS A 27 -8.37 7.13 -11.46
CA LYS A 27 -8.38 7.63 -12.84
C LYS A 27 -7.49 6.79 -13.78
N SER A 28 -7.07 5.61 -13.34
CA SER A 28 -6.16 4.69 -14.05
C SER A 28 -4.76 5.26 -14.34
N ASN A 29 -4.37 6.35 -13.69
CA ASN A 29 -3.01 6.86 -13.74
C ASN A 29 -2.19 6.25 -12.60
N TYR A 30 -1.89 4.97 -12.75
CA TYR A 30 -1.27 4.17 -11.70
C TYR A 30 0.19 4.53 -11.45
N GLU A 31 0.99 4.82 -12.47
CA GLU A 31 2.42 5.13 -12.26
C GLU A 31 2.62 6.32 -11.33
N PHE A 32 1.90 7.41 -11.59
CA PHE A 32 1.93 8.56 -10.70
C PHE A 32 1.27 8.22 -9.36
N GLY A 33 0.09 7.58 -9.38
CA GLY A 33 -0.66 7.26 -8.17
C GLY A 33 0.13 6.41 -7.17
N ILE A 34 0.74 5.33 -7.64
CA ILE A 34 1.59 4.42 -6.86
C ILE A 34 2.82 5.15 -6.33
N SER A 35 3.52 5.96 -7.15
CA SER A 35 4.69 6.71 -6.68
C SER A 35 4.34 7.62 -5.47
N ARG A 36 3.12 8.18 -5.43
CA ARG A 36 2.66 8.98 -4.29
C ARG A 36 2.38 8.11 -3.07
N ILE A 37 1.84 6.91 -3.26
CA ILE A 37 1.57 5.96 -2.17
C ILE A 37 2.88 5.47 -1.54
N VAL A 38 3.85 5.06 -2.34
CA VAL A 38 5.17 4.62 -1.86
C VAL A 38 5.84 5.74 -1.08
N ARG A 39 5.87 6.97 -1.62
CA ARG A 39 6.42 8.14 -0.92
C ARG A 39 5.67 8.52 0.35
N ALA A 40 4.36 8.29 0.41
CA ALA A 40 3.58 8.53 1.63
C ALA A 40 4.11 7.66 2.78
N LEU A 41 4.50 6.42 2.48
CA LEU A 41 4.85 5.41 3.47
C LEU A 41 6.34 5.28 3.75
N GLU A 42 7.21 6.01 3.06
CA GLU A 42 8.66 5.94 3.29
C GLU A 42 9.12 6.83 4.47
N PRO A 43 9.80 6.30 5.52
CA PRO A 43 10.14 4.90 5.77
C PRO A 43 8.99 4.09 6.40
N CYS A 44 8.81 2.85 5.94
CA CYS A 44 7.66 2.00 6.32
C CYS A 44 7.56 1.76 7.83
N GLU A 45 8.68 1.55 8.52
CA GLU A 45 8.76 1.31 9.97
C GLU A 45 7.93 2.29 10.82
N ARG A 46 7.85 3.56 10.39
CA ARG A 46 7.21 4.62 11.18
C ARG A 46 5.84 5.04 10.67
N LYS A 47 5.54 4.78 9.39
CA LYS A 47 4.37 5.35 8.69
C LYS A 47 3.34 4.29 8.32
N LEU A 48 3.72 3.01 8.35
CA LEU A 48 2.81 1.91 8.12
C LEU A 48 1.85 1.77 9.31
N GLY A 49 0.58 1.65 8.99
CA GLY A 49 -0.51 1.48 9.95
C GLY A 49 -1.74 0.94 9.24
N VAL A 50 -2.80 0.66 10.00
CA VAL A 50 -3.99 -0.01 9.48
C VAL A 50 -4.65 0.79 8.35
N ASP A 51 -4.86 2.10 8.56
CA ASP A 51 -5.49 2.98 7.57
C ASP A 51 -4.60 3.17 6.34
N THR A 52 -3.30 3.43 6.54
CA THR A 52 -2.38 3.66 5.42
C THR A 52 -2.22 2.41 4.57
N TRP A 53 -2.18 1.22 5.19
CA TRP A 53 -2.22 -0.06 4.50
C TRP A 53 -3.54 -0.26 3.74
N PHE A 54 -4.68 0.03 4.37
CA PHE A 54 -6.00 -0.14 3.76
C PHE A 54 -6.12 0.62 2.43
N TYR A 55 -5.66 1.87 2.37
CA TYR A 55 -5.68 2.63 1.11
C TYR A 55 -4.63 2.13 0.11
N SER A 56 -3.42 1.81 0.58
CA SER A 56 -2.32 1.37 -0.29
C SER A 56 -2.63 0.05 -0.98
N LYS A 57 -3.11 -0.95 -0.23
CA LYS A 57 -3.43 -2.28 -0.77
C LYS A 57 -4.48 -2.20 -1.86
N ARG A 58 -5.52 -1.37 -1.70
CA ARG A 58 -6.59 -1.21 -2.68
C ARG A 58 -6.09 -0.62 -4.00
N CYS A 59 -5.20 0.36 -3.94
CA CYS A 59 -4.58 0.94 -5.14
C CYS A 59 -3.72 -0.09 -5.87
N LEU A 60 -2.88 -0.84 -5.14
CA LEU A 60 -2.06 -1.90 -5.72
C LEU A 60 -2.91 -3.01 -6.34
N THR A 61 -3.93 -3.50 -5.62
CA THR A 61 -4.85 -4.52 -6.15
C THR A 61 -5.60 -4.03 -7.39
N SER A 62 -6.07 -2.77 -7.40
CA SER A 62 -6.71 -2.17 -8.58
C SER A 62 -5.76 -2.10 -9.77
N MET A 63 -4.50 -1.73 -9.55
CA MET A 63 -3.48 -1.73 -10.61
C MET A 63 -3.28 -3.15 -11.16
N MET A 64 -3.01 -4.11 -10.28
CA MET A 64 -2.76 -5.51 -10.63
C MET A 64 -3.94 -6.14 -11.38
N GLU A 65 -5.17 -5.86 -10.97
CA GLU A 65 -6.38 -6.31 -11.68
C GLU A 65 -6.44 -5.77 -13.12
N ASN A 66 -6.09 -4.50 -13.32
CA ASN A 66 -6.10 -3.89 -14.65
C ASN A 66 -4.93 -4.39 -15.53
N ILE A 67 -3.79 -4.72 -14.93
CA ILE A 67 -2.68 -5.41 -15.63
C ILE A 67 -3.15 -6.81 -16.05
N ALA A 68 -3.74 -7.59 -15.13
CA ALA A 68 -4.22 -8.95 -15.39
C ALA A 68 -5.29 -9.01 -16.49
N LYS A 69 -6.09 -7.94 -16.63
CA LYS A 69 -7.09 -7.79 -17.70
C LYS A 69 -6.52 -7.24 -19.01
N CYS A 70 -5.22 -6.96 -19.08
CA CYS A 70 -4.55 -6.30 -20.20
C CYS A 70 -5.17 -4.93 -20.58
N VAL A 71 -5.77 -4.23 -19.61
CA VAL A 71 -6.39 -2.91 -19.81
C VAL A 71 -5.36 -1.80 -19.76
N ILE A 72 -4.27 -2.02 -19.02
CA ILE A 72 -3.16 -1.08 -18.85
C ILE A 72 -1.84 -1.79 -19.06
N VAL A 73 -0.82 -1.00 -19.41
CA VAL A 73 0.59 -1.40 -19.37
C VAL A 73 1.30 -0.45 -18.43
N ILE A 74 2.13 -0.99 -17.54
CA ILE A 74 2.89 -0.24 -16.53
C ILE A 74 4.37 -0.49 -16.77
N ARG A 75 5.20 0.54 -16.60
CA ARG A 75 6.66 0.40 -16.72
C ARG A 75 7.24 -0.51 -15.63
N ASP A 76 8.24 -1.30 -16.01
CA ASP A 76 8.90 -2.27 -15.12
C ASP A 76 9.48 -1.64 -13.86
N ASP A 77 10.00 -0.41 -13.94
CA ASP A 77 10.54 0.31 -12.79
C ASP A 77 9.49 0.55 -11.71
N VAL A 78 8.26 0.86 -12.10
CA VAL A 78 7.12 1.02 -11.17
C VAL A 78 6.75 -0.32 -10.54
N LEU A 79 6.78 -1.41 -11.28
CA LEU A 79 6.49 -2.76 -10.76
C LEU A 79 7.58 -3.21 -9.76
N ILE A 80 8.85 -2.92 -10.05
CA ILE A 80 9.97 -3.18 -9.14
C ILE A 80 9.84 -2.34 -7.86
N GLU A 81 9.47 -1.05 -7.98
CA GLU A 81 9.22 -0.18 -6.82
C GLU A 81 8.06 -0.74 -5.95
N CYS A 82 7.02 -1.28 -6.58
CA CYS A 82 5.94 -1.97 -5.86
C CYS A 82 6.42 -3.21 -5.11
N LEU A 83 7.29 -4.04 -5.71
CA LEU A 83 7.86 -5.21 -5.06
C LEU A 83 8.68 -4.81 -3.82
N GLN A 84 9.54 -3.80 -3.95
CA GLN A 84 10.35 -3.27 -2.84
C GLN A 84 9.46 -2.70 -1.73
N PHE A 85 8.41 -1.95 -2.11
CA PHE A 85 7.43 -1.43 -1.18
C PHE A 85 6.71 -2.55 -0.40
N LEU A 86 6.26 -3.60 -1.11
CA LEU A 86 5.58 -4.75 -0.50
C LEU A 86 6.52 -5.55 0.41
N GLU A 87 7.79 -5.69 0.05
CA GLU A 87 8.82 -6.30 0.90
C GLU A 87 9.05 -5.49 2.19
N ALA A 88 9.12 -4.17 2.09
CA ALA A 88 9.22 -3.30 3.26
C ALA A 88 7.96 -3.39 4.15
N CYS A 89 6.77 -3.49 3.55
CA CYS A 89 5.52 -3.70 4.29
C CYS A 89 5.46 -5.08 4.94
N GLU A 90 6.01 -6.12 4.29
CA GLU A 90 6.11 -7.45 4.87
C GLU A 90 6.97 -7.43 6.13
N ALA A 91 8.17 -6.85 6.05
CA ALA A 91 9.14 -6.82 7.15
C ALA A 91 8.65 -6.05 8.39
N HIS A 92 7.88 -4.98 8.20
CA HIS A 92 7.42 -4.11 9.29
C HIS A 92 5.95 -4.32 9.68
N GLY A 93 5.22 -5.16 8.94
CA GLY A 93 3.77 -5.34 9.08
C GLY A 93 3.33 -6.48 10.00
N HIS A 94 4.25 -7.11 10.74
CA HIS A 94 3.96 -8.32 11.54
C HIS A 94 3.04 -8.07 12.73
N GLU A 95 3.09 -6.87 13.31
CA GLU A 95 2.29 -6.49 14.49
C GLU A 95 1.11 -5.58 14.13
N ILE A 96 0.89 -5.34 12.83
CA ILE A 96 -0.15 -4.43 12.35
C ILE A 96 -1.30 -5.26 11.78
N PRO A 97 -2.51 -5.21 12.35
CA PRO A 97 -3.67 -5.89 11.81
C PRO A 97 -4.14 -5.22 10.51
N THR A 98 -4.79 -5.97 9.63
CA THR A 98 -5.27 -5.43 8.34
C THR A 98 -6.64 -4.75 8.44
N GLU A 99 -7.34 -4.94 9.55
CA GLU A 99 -8.66 -4.37 9.84
C GLU A 99 -8.61 -3.53 11.11
N ALA A 100 -9.13 -2.30 11.04
CA ALA A 100 -9.18 -1.39 12.18
C ALA A 100 -10.27 -1.80 13.18
N ASN A 101 -11.34 -2.42 12.68
CA ASN A 101 -12.47 -2.85 13.49
C ASN A 101 -12.34 -4.34 13.85
N LEU A 102 -11.58 -4.65 14.89
CA LEU A 102 -11.45 -6.01 15.42
C LEU A 102 -12.80 -6.62 15.86
N PHE A 103 -13.83 -5.80 16.11
CA PHE A 103 -15.19 -6.27 16.41
C PHE A 103 -16.00 -6.68 15.18
N ALA A 104 -15.55 -6.32 13.97
CA ALA A 104 -16.12 -6.82 12.72
C ALA A 104 -15.61 -8.23 12.37
N VAL A 105 -14.51 -8.66 13.01
CA VAL A 105 -13.93 -10.00 12.84
C VAL A 105 -14.92 -11.03 13.38
N ARG A 106 -15.34 -11.97 12.52
CA ARG A 106 -16.32 -12.98 12.92
C ARG A 106 -15.72 -13.88 14.00
N PRO A 107 -16.53 -14.44 14.91
CA PRO A 107 -16.03 -15.41 15.88
C PRO A 107 -15.36 -16.59 15.15
N GLY A 108 -14.07 -16.82 15.40
CA GLY A 108 -13.26 -17.87 14.76
C GLY A 108 -12.48 -17.43 13.50
N GLU A 109 -12.58 -16.17 13.08
CA GLU A 109 -11.82 -15.64 11.95
C GLU A 109 -10.42 -15.20 12.40
N ILE A 110 -9.39 -15.66 11.68
CA ILE A 110 -8.00 -15.34 11.98
C ILE A 110 -7.72 -13.91 11.53
N VAL A 111 -7.34 -13.05 12.47
CA VAL A 111 -6.90 -11.67 12.17
C VAL A 111 -5.67 -11.75 11.28
N ARG A 112 -5.77 -11.20 10.07
CA ARG A 112 -4.65 -11.11 9.15
C ARG A 112 -3.78 -9.92 9.52
N MET A 113 -2.47 -10.14 9.47
CA MET A 113 -1.48 -9.08 9.64
C MET A 113 -1.12 -8.48 8.28
N VAL A 114 -0.69 -7.21 8.28
CA VAL A 114 -0.22 -6.52 7.08
C VAL A 114 0.87 -7.32 6.39
N SER A 115 1.76 -7.97 7.16
CA SER A 115 2.82 -8.81 6.61
C SER A 115 2.29 -9.96 5.75
N HIS A 116 1.16 -10.56 6.13
CA HIS A 116 0.56 -11.66 5.39
C HIS A 116 -0.04 -11.18 4.07
N GLU A 117 -0.79 -10.08 4.09
CA GLU A 117 -1.36 -9.51 2.87
C GLU A 117 -0.27 -8.97 1.93
N ALA A 118 0.78 -8.34 2.48
CA ALA A 118 1.91 -7.84 1.69
C ALA A 118 2.64 -8.97 0.95
N ARG A 119 2.91 -10.10 1.62
CA ARG A 119 3.50 -11.28 1.01
C ARG A 119 2.63 -11.83 -0.13
N LEU A 120 1.31 -11.91 0.09
CA LEU A 120 0.37 -12.40 -0.91
C LEU A 120 0.36 -11.49 -2.15
N LEU A 121 0.26 -10.18 -1.96
CA LEU A 121 0.32 -9.21 -3.06
C LEU A 121 1.66 -9.26 -3.80
N ARG A 122 2.78 -9.46 -3.09
CA ARG A 122 4.09 -9.61 -3.72
C ARG A 122 4.16 -10.83 -4.62
N ALA A 123 3.65 -11.97 -4.13
CA ALA A 123 3.59 -13.20 -4.92
C ALA A 123 2.71 -13.06 -6.17
N LEU A 124 1.55 -12.42 -6.03
CA LEU A 124 0.65 -12.15 -7.16
C LEU A 124 1.30 -11.20 -8.18
N LEU A 125 2.04 -10.18 -7.73
CA LEU A 125 2.71 -9.24 -8.63
C LEU A 125 3.83 -9.93 -9.42
N LEU A 126 4.62 -10.79 -8.76
CA LEU A 126 5.64 -11.59 -9.44
C LEU A 126 5.02 -12.49 -10.52
N GLN A 127 3.90 -13.15 -10.21
CA GLN A 127 3.17 -13.93 -11.22
C GLN A 127 2.77 -13.07 -12.42
N LEU A 128 2.23 -11.86 -12.20
CA LEU A 128 1.85 -10.97 -13.30
C LEU A 128 3.03 -10.45 -14.14
N MET A 129 4.25 -10.48 -13.62
CA MET A 129 5.46 -10.06 -14.35
C MET A 129 6.08 -11.21 -15.17
N ASP A 130 5.86 -12.45 -14.74
CA ASP A 130 6.38 -13.65 -15.42
C ASP A 130 5.50 -14.13 -16.58
N TYR A 131 4.28 -13.56 -16.73
CA TYR A 131 3.32 -13.82 -17.81
C TYR A 131 3.29 -12.67 -18.83
#